data_AF-A0A973RFA1-F1
#
_entry.id   AF-A0A973RFA1-F1
#
_cell.length_a   1.000
_cell.length_b   1.000
_cell.length_c   1.000
_cell.angle_alpha   90.00
_cell.angle_beta   90.00
_cell.angle_gamma   90.00
#
_symmetry.space_group_name_H-M   'P 1'
#
loop_
_entity.id
_entity.type
_entity.pdbx_description
1 polymer ?
#
loop_
_entity_poly.entity_id
_entity_poly.type
_entity_poly.pdbx_seq_one_letter_code
_entity_poly.pdbx_strand_id
1 'polypeptide(L)'
;MSDRTERAGLADVLKIGILGEVRAWRGRQEVPLGPPRQRAVLALLALDAGRLVSVDRLNEGLWGERPPAGARNLVQGYVSRLRPALAGAGVPISYHPRGYQLGLDPGQVDVHEFRAAVTRARAAESAETQAAGLRRALALWRGEPLTGVSGGELLDRLRDALGEERLGVTEECLNVETRAGRDTVLIPELIALVAEHPFREGLVGLLMQALCRAGRRVDALDRYERTRRRLIEELGLDPGPELRQLHQRILRGNVPPPRPPAPGRSEPPPQRPAQRPAQLPPGPTQFTGRTAELRRLDTLAPPEPLPPHPSAAAVEAVEAGAVAVVTGAGGAGKTALALHWAHHHRARFPDGQLYVDLRGHSAERPLRPIEALGQFLRGLGLPAERVPGTVEEASAAYRSLLADRRVLVVLDNAGSEEQVRPLLPGGLRCATVITSRDRLAGLVARDGAAPVPLGMLAGGEAVTLLGGMLGGERLAAERDAALELARACGCLPLALRIAAAAILG
;
A
#
# COMPACT_ATOMS: atom_id res chain seq x y z
N MET A 1 -35.87 -22.46 11.51
CA MET A 1 -34.94 -23.43 12.15
C MET A 1 -33.45 -23.08 11.98
N SER A 2 -33.09 -21.94 11.37
CA SER A 2 -31.67 -21.58 11.15
C SER A 2 -31.04 -20.67 12.23
N ASP A 3 -31.85 -20.04 13.11
CA ASP A 3 -31.37 -19.08 14.12
C ASP A 3 -31.05 -19.73 15.50
N ARG A 4 -31.35 -21.02 15.65
CA ARG A 4 -31.09 -21.79 16.89
C ARG A 4 -29.73 -22.50 16.87
N THR A 5 -29.20 -22.78 15.67
CA THR A 5 -27.94 -23.51 15.48
C THR A 5 -26.72 -22.58 15.58
N GLU A 6 -26.84 -21.31 15.16
CA GLU A 6 -25.78 -20.30 15.40
C GLU A 6 -25.66 -19.88 16.88
N ARG A 7 -26.77 -19.87 17.63
CA ARG A 7 -26.75 -19.61 19.09
C ARG A 7 -26.21 -20.78 19.92
N ALA A 8 -26.17 -22.00 19.39
CA ALA A 8 -25.65 -23.18 20.09
C ALA A 8 -24.11 -23.30 20.01
N GLY A 9 -23.48 -22.74 18.97
CA GLY A 9 -22.02 -22.83 18.76
C GLY A 9 -21.17 -21.97 19.72
N LEU A 10 -21.74 -20.92 20.32
CA LEU A 10 -21.03 -20.06 21.29
C LEU A 10 -21.15 -20.52 22.75
N ALA A 11 -22.01 -21.50 23.06
CA ALA A 11 -22.29 -21.90 24.44
C ALA A 11 -21.17 -22.74 25.08
N ASP A 12 -20.27 -23.32 24.28
CA ASP A 12 -19.27 -24.29 24.76
C ASP A 12 -17.81 -23.88 24.58
N VAL A 13 -17.56 -22.68 24.04
CA VAL A 13 -16.20 -22.19 23.80
C VAL A 13 -15.57 -21.75 25.12
N LEU A 14 -14.48 -22.41 25.51
CA LEU A 14 -13.64 -21.95 26.62
C LEU A 14 -12.90 -20.67 26.22
N LYS A 15 -12.87 -19.67 27.10
CA LYS A 15 -12.00 -18.48 26.98
C LYS A 15 -11.08 -18.37 28.19
N ILE A 16 -9.82 -18.04 27.96
CA ILE A 16 -8.85 -17.79 29.03
C ILE A 16 -8.46 -16.31 28.99
N GLY A 17 -8.46 -15.71 30.18
CA GLY A 17 -8.06 -14.34 30.40
C GLY A 17 -6.76 -14.25 31.16
N ILE A 18 -5.75 -13.58 30.60
CA ILE A 18 -4.48 -13.29 31.26
C ILE A 18 -4.07 -11.82 31.17
N LEU A 19 -4.76 -11.00 30.36
CA LEU A 19 -4.58 -9.53 30.27
C LEU A 19 -5.30 -8.81 31.43
N GLY A 20 -5.13 -9.31 32.64
CA GLY A 20 -5.83 -8.94 33.86
C GLY A 20 -5.66 -10.05 34.89
N GLU A 21 -6.68 -10.25 35.72
CA GLU A 21 -6.68 -11.42 36.62
C GLU A 21 -6.79 -12.72 35.80
N VAL A 22 -5.97 -13.71 36.14
CA VAL A 22 -5.99 -15.02 35.48
C VAL A 22 -7.28 -15.75 35.79
N ARG A 23 -8.14 -15.83 34.76
CA ARG A 23 -9.51 -16.36 34.84
C ARG A 23 -9.85 -17.15 33.59
N ALA A 24 -10.86 -18.01 33.66
CA ALA A 24 -11.36 -18.75 32.51
C ALA A 24 -12.88 -18.81 32.53
N TRP A 25 -13.51 -18.80 31.36
CA TRP A 25 -14.96 -18.87 31.20
C TRP A 25 -15.34 -19.94 30.20
N ARG A 26 -16.44 -20.63 30.46
CA ARG A 26 -17.16 -21.47 29.49
C ARG A 26 -18.47 -20.78 29.19
N GLY A 27 -18.60 -20.23 27.98
CA GLY A 27 -19.72 -19.33 27.66
C GLY A 27 -19.77 -18.14 28.63
N ARG A 28 -20.77 -18.12 29.53
CA ARG A 28 -20.93 -17.08 30.56
C ARG A 28 -20.48 -17.50 31.96
N GLN A 29 -20.18 -18.77 32.18
CA GLN A 29 -19.85 -19.30 33.51
C GLN A 29 -18.34 -19.26 33.73
N GLU A 30 -17.90 -18.67 34.84
CA GLU A 30 -16.49 -18.69 35.24
C GLU A 30 -16.10 -20.09 35.76
N VAL A 31 -14.95 -20.58 35.30
CA VAL A 31 -14.38 -21.88 35.68
C VAL A 31 -13.48 -21.68 36.90
N PRO A 32 -13.68 -22.43 38.00
CA PRO A 32 -12.84 -22.30 39.18
C PRO A 32 -11.44 -22.85 38.92
N LEU A 33 -10.47 -21.96 38.73
CA LEU A 33 -9.08 -22.32 38.41
C LEU A 33 -8.23 -22.71 39.64
N GLY A 34 -8.77 -22.55 40.85
CA GLY A 34 -8.11 -22.92 42.09
C GLY A 34 -7.06 -21.90 42.58
N PRO A 35 -6.12 -22.33 43.44
CA PRO A 35 -5.17 -21.44 44.11
C PRO A 35 -4.21 -20.69 43.17
N PRO A 36 -3.56 -19.58 43.62
CA PRO A 36 -2.69 -18.75 42.79
C PRO A 36 -1.58 -19.48 42.02
N ARG A 37 -0.93 -20.51 42.60
CA ARG A 37 0.08 -21.33 41.90
C ARG A 37 -0.51 -22.24 40.83
N GLN A 38 -1.75 -22.71 41.01
CA GLN A 38 -2.45 -23.49 39.98
C GLN A 38 -2.83 -22.58 38.80
N ARG A 39 -3.31 -21.36 39.09
CA ARG A 39 -3.55 -20.31 38.07
C ARG A 39 -2.28 -19.94 37.32
N ALA A 40 -1.13 -19.87 37.99
CA ALA A 40 0.17 -19.63 37.36
C ALA A 40 0.54 -20.71 36.32
N VAL A 41 0.32 -22.00 36.62
CA VAL A 41 0.51 -23.08 35.63
C VAL A 41 -0.34 -22.85 34.39
N LEU A 42 -1.63 -22.53 34.58
CA LEU A 42 -2.51 -22.29 33.44
C LEU A 42 -2.06 -21.06 32.63
N ALA A 43 -1.65 -19.98 33.30
CA ALA A 43 -1.18 -18.78 32.63
C ALA A 43 0.06 -19.03 31.75
N LEU A 44 1.04 -19.78 32.26
CA LEU A 44 2.23 -20.17 31.50
C LEU A 44 1.89 -21.04 30.29
N LEU A 45 0.92 -21.96 30.44
CA LEU A 45 0.45 -22.78 29.33
C LEU A 45 -0.39 -21.99 28.31
N ALA A 46 -1.15 -20.99 28.76
CA ALA A 46 -2.00 -20.16 27.90
C ALA A 46 -1.18 -19.14 27.08
N LEU A 47 -0.10 -18.60 27.66
CA LEU A 47 0.86 -17.75 26.94
C LEU A 47 1.46 -18.47 25.71
N ASP A 48 1.70 -19.77 25.84
CA ASP A 48 2.23 -20.64 24.80
C ASP A 48 1.15 -21.63 24.29
N ALA A 49 -0.12 -21.19 24.22
CA ALA A 49 -1.25 -22.04 23.80
C ALA A 49 -0.98 -22.77 22.48
N GLY A 50 -1.29 -24.06 22.43
CA GLY A 50 -0.99 -24.94 21.30
C GLY A 50 0.49 -25.35 21.18
N ARG A 51 1.39 -24.87 22.05
CA ARG A 51 2.82 -25.25 22.08
C ARG A 51 3.20 -25.99 23.35
N LEU A 52 4.31 -26.72 23.27
CA LEU A 52 4.85 -27.47 24.40
C LEU A 52 5.60 -26.53 25.36
N VAL A 53 5.20 -26.53 26.63
CA VAL A 53 5.89 -25.83 27.73
C VAL A 53 6.64 -26.85 28.58
N SER A 54 7.94 -26.65 28.75
CA SER A 54 8.78 -27.57 29.51
C SER A 54 8.45 -27.54 31.01
N VAL A 55 8.69 -28.67 31.69
CA VAL A 55 8.53 -28.73 33.15
C VAL A 55 9.48 -27.76 33.85
N ASP A 56 10.67 -27.54 33.29
CA ASP A 56 11.65 -26.60 33.85
C ASP A 56 11.17 -25.15 33.76
N ARG A 57 10.54 -24.75 32.64
CA ARG A 57 9.92 -23.42 32.50
C ARG A 57 8.73 -23.24 33.43
N LEU A 58 7.94 -24.29 33.65
CA LEU A 58 6.88 -24.27 34.67
C LEU A 58 7.47 -24.13 36.08
N ASN A 59 8.57 -24.82 36.38
CA ASN A 59 9.24 -24.71 37.67
C ASN A 59 9.81 -23.30 37.89
N GLU A 60 10.50 -22.74 36.90
CA GLU A 60 11.04 -21.37 36.93
C GLU A 60 9.91 -20.35 37.17
N GLY A 61 8.78 -20.49 36.47
CA GLY A 61 7.61 -19.64 36.64
C GLY A 61 6.98 -19.72 38.02
N LEU A 62 6.97 -20.90 38.65
CA LEU A 62 6.30 -21.12 39.94
C LEU A 62 7.18 -20.82 41.15
N TRP A 63 8.49 -21.06 41.04
CA TRP A 63 9.41 -21.06 42.18
C TRP A 63 10.75 -20.34 41.93
N GLY A 64 11.02 -19.89 40.70
CA GLY A 64 12.30 -19.25 40.35
C GLY A 64 13.49 -20.18 40.61
N GLU A 65 14.55 -19.63 41.20
CA GLU A 65 15.79 -20.35 41.49
C GLU A 65 15.67 -21.36 42.66
N ARG A 66 14.57 -21.35 43.42
CA ARG A 66 14.43 -22.17 44.64
C ARG A 66 13.21 -23.11 44.57
N PRO A 67 13.20 -24.09 43.65
CA PRO A 67 12.12 -25.07 43.58
C PRO A 67 12.13 -25.99 44.83
N PRO A 68 10.95 -26.37 45.36
CA PRO A 68 10.87 -27.33 46.46
C PRO A 68 11.27 -28.73 45.98
N ALA A 69 11.68 -29.58 46.94
CA ALA A 69 11.85 -31.02 46.68
C ALA A 69 10.54 -31.60 46.11
N GLY A 70 10.62 -32.28 44.97
CA GLY A 70 9.44 -32.82 44.29
C GLY A 70 8.61 -31.81 43.47
N ALA A 71 9.18 -30.67 43.07
CA ALA A 71 8.51 -29.67 42.21
C ALA A 71 7.78 -30.27 41.00
N ARG A 72 8.38 -31.27 40.34
CA ARG A 72 7.74 -32.00 39.22
C ARG A 72 6.40 -32.64 39.60
N ASN A 73 6.31 -33.24 40.80
CA ASN A 73 5.09 -33.87 41.31
C ASN A 73 4.04 -32.81 41.67
N LEU A 74 4.46 -31.63 42.16
CA LEU A 74 3.55 -30.52 42.41
C LEU A 74 2.94 -29.97 41.11
N VAL A 75 3.75 -29.82 40.04
CA VAL A 75 3.25 -29.44 38.71
C VAL A 75 2.25 -30.48 38.19
N GLN A 76 2.55 -31.78 38.29
CA GLN A 76 1.60 -32.85 37.94
C GLN A 76 0.29 -32.73 38.74
N GLY A 77 0.37 -32.41 40.03
CA GLY A 77 -0.79 -32.20 40.89
C GLY A 77 -1.65 -31.02 40.44
N TYR A 78 -1.05 -29.89 40.09
CA TYR A 78 -1.78 -28.73 39.55
C TYR A 78 -2.43 -29.06 38.19
N VAL A 79 -1.70 -29.72 37.28
CA VAL A 79 -2.25 -30.13 35.97
C VAL A 79 -3.41 -31.11 36.13
N SER A 80 -3.31 -32.05 37.08
CA SER A 80 -4.36 -33.04 37.34
C SER A 80 -5.65 -32.41 37.87
N ARG A 81 -5.57 -31.26 38.57
CA ARG A 81 -6.75 -30.49 39.01
C ARG A 81 -7.29 -29.56 37.93
N LEU A 82 -6.42 -29.02 37.07
CA LEU A 82 -6.83 -28.20 35.91
C LEU A 82 -7.53 -29.03 34.83
N ARG A 83 -7.10 -30.27 34.60
CA ARG A 83 -7.65 -31.15 33.56
C ARG A 83 -9.18 -31.32 33.64
N PRO A 84 -9.79 -31.73 34.77
CA PRO A 84 -11.25 -31.86 34.85
C PRO A 84 -11.99 -30.54 34.61
N ALA A 85 -11.44 -29.43 35.13
CA ALA A 85 -12.03 -28.10 34.99
C ALA A 85 -12.08 -27.63 33.52
N LEU A 86 -11.09 -28.03 32.71
CA LEU A 86 -10.97 -27.65 31.30
C LEU A 86 -11.55 -28.70 30.35
N ALA A 87 -11.51 -29.99 30.71
CA ALA A 87 -12.01 -31.11 29.93
C ALA A 87 -13.54 -31.05 29.73
N GLY A 88 -14.27 -30.47 30.67
CA GLY A 88 -15.71 -30.20 30.51
C GLY A 88 -16.04 -29.32 29.29
N ALA A 89 -15.06 -28.59 28.74
CA ALA A 89 -15.17 -27.73 27.56
C ALA A 89 -14.38 -28.27 26.34
N GLY A 90 -13.97 -29.55 26.36
CA GLY A 90 -13.29 -30.18 25.23
C GLY A 90 -11.82 -29.80 25.01
N VAL A 91 -11.18 -29.14 25.98
CA VAL A 91 -9.79 -28.64 25.87
C VAL A 91 -8.82 -29.53 26.65
N PRO A 92 -7.96 -30.32 25.98
CA PRO A 92 -7.03 -31.21 26.67
C PRO A 92 -5.76 -30.48 27.15
N ILE A 93 -5.29 -30.79 28.36
CA ILE A 93 -3.88 -30.60 28.72
C ILE A 93 -3.15 -31.92 28.50
N SER A 94 -2.44 -32.00 27.38
CA SER A 94 -1.67 -33.16 26.98
C SER A 94 -0.33 -33.21 27.71
N TYR A 95 0.05 -34.39 28.17
CA TYR A 95 1.38 -34.65 28.72
C TYR A 95 2.31 -35.12 27.61
N HIS A 96 3.52 -34.61 27.58
CA HIS A 96 4.61 -35.08 26.76
C HIS A 96 5.83 -35.36 27.66
N PRO A 97 6.74 -36.29 27.32
CA PRO A 97 7.93 -36.56 28.13
C PRO A 97 8.77 -35.33 28.51
N ARG A 98 8.67 -34.24 27.73
CA ARG A 98 9.40 -32.98 27.93
C ARG A 98 8.58 -31.86 28.57
N GLY A 99 7.28 -32.03 28.81
CA GLY A 99 6.43 -30.93 29.25
C GLY A 99 4.91 -31.14 29.11
N TYR A 100 4.19 -30.03 29.10
CA TYR A 100 2.74 -30.01 28.93
C TYR A 100 2.33 -29.08 27.79
N GLN A 101 1.21 -29.37 27.15
CA GLN A 101 0.65 -28.57 26.08
C GLN A 101 -0.83 -28.34 26.36
N LEU A 102 -1.27 -27.09 26.26
CA LEU A 102 -2.68 -26.72 26.30
C LEU A 102 -3.24 -26.77 24.87
N GLY A 103 -4.09 -27.75 24.59
CA GLY A 103 -4.75 -27.94 23.28
C GLY A 103 -5.93 -27.00 23.09
N LEU A 104 -5.67 -25.69 23.13
CA LEU A 104 -6.65 -24.63 22.97
C LEU A 104 -6.32 -23.81 21.71
N ASP A 105 -7.34 -23.38 20.95
CA ASP A 105 -7.12 -22.43 19.85
C ASP A 105 -6.54 -21.13 20.43
N PRO A 106 -5.45 -20.58 19.87
CA PRO A 106 -4.85 -19.35 20.39
C PRO A 106 -5.87 -18.20 20.51
N GLY A 107 -6.80 -18.06 19.57
CA GLY A 107 -7.85 -17.03 19.60
C GLY A 107 -8.84 -17.13 20.77
N GLN A 108 -8.78 -18.20 21.55
CA GLN A 108 -9.54 -18.34 22.81
C GLN A 108 -8.80 -17.77 24.03
N VAL A 109 -7.55 -17.33 23.89
CA VAL A 109 -6.78 -16.63 24.94
C VAL A 109 -6.68 -15.15 24.59
N ASP A 110 -7.07 -14.28 25.52
CA ASP A 110 -7.12 -12.83 25.30
C ASP A 110 -5.79 -12.20 24.83
N VAL A 111 -4.63 -12.71 25.27
CA VAL A 111 -3.31 -12.25 24.79
C VAL A 111 -3.09 -12.48 23.30
N HIS A 112 -3.53 -13.62 22.78
CA HIS A 112 -3.37 -13.98 21.37
C HIS A 112 -4.46 -13.31 20.54
N GLU A 113 -5.68 -13.19 21.09
CA GLU A 113 -6.75 -12.37 20.51
C GLU A 113 -6.30 -10.91 20.35
N PHE A 114 -5.66 -10.34 21.39
CA PHE A 114 -5.06 -9.01 21.37
C PHE A 114 -4.00 -8.87 20.29
N ARG A 115 -3.01 -9.77 20.25
CA ARG A 115 -1.94 -9.74 19.24
C ARG A 115 -2.50 -9.85 17.82
N ALA A 116 -3.45 -10.75 17.60
CA ALA A 116 -4.12 -10.88 16.30
C ALA A 116 -4.98 -9.65 15.94
N ALA A 117 -5.63 -9.02 16.92
CA ALA A 117 -6.37 -7.78 16.72
C ALA A 117 -5.44 -6.61 16.38
N VAL A 118 -4.28 -6.49 17.04
CA VAL A 118 -3.25 -5.49 16.73
C VAL A 118 -2.70 -5.70 15.32
N THR A 119 -2.36 -6.93 14.92
CA THR A 119 -1.91 -7.23 13.56
C THR A 119 -2.95 -6.85 12.51
N ARG A 120 -4.23 -7.18 12.74
CA ARG A 120 -5.32 -6.76 11.84
C ARG A 120 -5.50 -5.24 11.79
N ALA A 121 -5.41 -4.56 12.93
CA ALA A 121 -5.53 -3.11 13.00
C ALA A 121 -4.40 -2.41 12.22
N ARG A 122 -3.17 -2.93 12.31
CA ARG A 122 -2.00 -2.41 11.57
C ARG A 122 -2.11 -2.59 10.06
N ALA A 123 -2.85 -3.60 9.60
CA ALA A 123 -3.11 -3.85 8.18
C ALA A 123 -4.26 -3.01 7.62
N ALA A 124 -4.93 -2.18 8.43
CA ALA A 124 -6.05 -1.36 7.97
C ALA A 124 -5.60 -0.26 6.99
N GLU A 125 -6.41 0.01 5.97
CA GLU A 125 -6.08 0.96 4.89
C GLU A 125 -6.16 2.43 5.33
N SER A 126 -7.02 2.75 6.30
CA SER A 126 -7.20 4.12 6.80
C SER A 126 -6.75 4.28 8.25
N ALA A 127 -6.24 5.47 8.58
CA ALA A 127 -5.81 5.82 9.93
C ALA A 127 -6.97 5.73 10.94
N GLU A 128 -8.19 6.07 10.53
CA GLU A 128 -9.39 5.96 11.35
C GLU A 128 -9.70 4.51 11.70
N THR A 129 -9.60 3.60 10.71
CA THR A 129 -9.87 2.17 10.92
C THR A 129 -8.76 1.53 11.74
N GLN A 130 -7.51 1.93 11.52
CA GLN A 130 -6.37 1.51 12.33
C GLN A 130 -6.54 1.93 13.80
N ALA A 131 -6.81 3.21 14.07
CA ALA A 131 -7.03 3.72 15.43
C ALA A 131 -8.20 3.00 16.12
N ALA A 132 -9.33 2.85 15.44
CA ALA A 132 -10.48 2.13 15.98
C ALA A 132 -10.14 0.65 16.28
N GLY A 133 -9.36 0.01 15.42
CA GLY A 133 -8.88 -1.36 15.62
C GLY A 133 -7.96 -1.48 16.84
N LEU A 134 -7.00 -0.56 17.00
CA LEU A 134 -6.08 -0.53 18.13
C LEU A 134 -6.82 -0.25 19.46
N ARG A 135 -7.76 0.69 19.48
CA ARG A 135 -8.64 0.94 20.65
C ARG A 135 -9.42 -0.32 21.06
N ARG A 136 -9.98 -1.06 20.09
CA ARG A 136 -10.69 -2.32 20.36
C ARG A 136 -9.77 -3.39 20.92
N ALA A 137 -8.54 -3.49 20.40
CA ALA A 137 -7.55 -4.42 20.94
C ALA A 137 -7.17 -4.07 22.39
N LEU A 138 -6.90 -2.78 22.67
CA LEU A 138 -6.60 -2.30 24.02
C LEU A 138 -7.76 -2.55 25.01
N ALA A 139 -9.01 -2.55 24.55
CA ALA A 139 -10.17 -2.85 25.39
C ALA A 139 -10.23 -4.32 25.88
N LEU A 140 -9.40 -5.22 25.35
CA LEU A 140 -9.26 -6.60 25.87
C LEU A 140 -8.52 -6.63 27.21
N TRP A 141 -7.75 -5.59 27.53
CA TRP A 141 -7.04 -5.46 28.79
C TRP A 141 -8.01 -5.06 29.90
N ARG A 142 -7.95 -5.78 31.02
CA ARG A 142 -8.83 -5.59 32.20
C ARG A 142 -8.08 -5.08 33.42
N GLY A 143 -6.80 -4.76 33.25
CA GLY A 143 -5.93 -4.27 34.31
C GLY A 143 -4.48 -4.70 34.10
N GLU A 144 -3.77 -4.83 35.20
CA GLU A 144 -2.42 -5.39 35.23
C GLU A 144 -2.45 -6.88 34.84
N PRO A 145 -1.60 -7.33 33.89
CA PRO A 145 -1.62 -8.69 33.40
C PRO A 145 -1.15 -9.68 34.47
N LEU A 146 -1.60 -10.93 34.36
CA LEU A 146 -1.19 -12.01 35.24
C LEU A 146 -1.41 -11.68 36.73
N THR A 147 -2.51 -11.01 37.07
CA THR A 147 -2.89 -10.80 38.48
C THR A 147 -3.63 -12.04 39.02
N GLY A 148 -3.67 -12.20 40.34
CA GLY A 148 -4.25 -13.38 40.99
C GLY A 148 -3.38 -14.64 40.94
N VAL A 149 -2.19 -14.58 40.35
CA VAL A 149 -1.20 -15.67 40.36
C VAL A 149 -0.06 -15.36 41.33
N SER A 150 0.63 -16.40 41.76
CA SER A 150 1.85 -16.28 42.57
C SER A 150 2.92 -17.18 41.98
N GLY A 151 4.15 -16.70 41.85
CA GLY A 151 5.27 -17.52 41.40
C GLY A 151 6.61 -16.80 41.56
N GLY A 152 7.58 -17.18 40.74
CA GLY A 152 8.93 -16.61 40.74
C GLY A 152 9.13 -15.50 39.71
N GLU A 153 10.37 -15.01 39.61
CA GLU A 153 10.78 -13.85 38.79
C GLU A 153 10.42 -13.94 37.30
N LEU A 154 10.25 -15.16 36.75
CA LEU A 154 9.78 -15.32 35.38
C LEU A 154 8.37 -14.74 35.19
N LEU A 155 7.45 -14.88 36.16
CA LEU A 155 6.12 -14.29 36.05
C LEU A 155 6.15 -12.76 36.13
N ASP A 156 7.07 -12.20 36.91
CA ASP A 156 7.26 -10.75 37.00
C ASP A 156 7.80 -10.20 35.68
N ARG A 157 8.82 -10.83 35.10
CA ARG A 157 9.32 -10.49 33.75
C ARG A 157 8.24 -10.60 32.67
N LEU A 158 7.36 -11.61 32.76
CA LEU A 158 6.25 -11.76 31.82
C LEU A 158 5.19 -10.66 32.00
N ARG A 159 4.93 -10.25 33.25
CA ARG A 159 4.03 -9.14 33.57
C ARG A 159 4.58 -7.83 33.01
N ASP A 160 5.87 -7.56 33.21
CA ASP A 160 6.56 -6.39 32.69
C ASP A 160 6.53 -6.39 31.15
N ALA A 161 6.88 -7.51 30.52
CA ALA A 161 6.86 -7.64 29.06
C ALA A 161 5.47 -7.39 28.46
N LEU A 162 4.41 -7.90 29.11
CA LEU A 162 3.03 -7.62 28.70
C LEU A 162 2.64 -6.16 28.95
N GLY A 163 3.06 -5.57 30.08
CA GLY A 163 2.86 -4.15 30.38
C GLY A 163 3.50 -3.25 29.32
N GLU A 164 4.73 -3.57 28.91
CA GLU A 164 5.45 -2.93 27.81
C GLU A 164 4.73 -3.10 26.47
N GLU A 165 4.22 -4.30 26.17
CA GLU A 165 3.44 -4.57 24.97
C GLU A 165 2.17 -3.72 24.92
N ARG A 166 1.44 -3.62 26.05
CA ARG A 166 0.26 -2.75 26.20
C ARG A 166 0.63 -1.30 25.93
N LEU A 167 1.66 -0.81 26.59
CA LEU A 167 2.07 0.60 26.53
C LEU A 167 2.53 1.00 25.12
N GLY A 168 3.29 0.13 24.46
CA GLY A 168 3.69 0.34 23.06
C GLY A 168 2.51 0.44 22.09
N VAL A 169 1.49 -0.40 22.28
CA VAL A 169 0.25 -0.34 21.47
C VAL A 169 -0.59 0.90 21.80
N THR A 170 -0.63 1.33 23.07
CA THR A 170 -1.25 2.61 23.47
C THR A 170 -0.58 3.79 22.79
N GLU A 171 0.76 3.86 22.82
CA GLU A 171 1.52 4.91 22.13
C GLU A 171 1.25 4.91 20.62
N GLU A 172 1.22 3.74 19.98
CA GLU A 172 0.88 3.60 18.57
C GLU A 172 -0.52 4.14 18.27
N CYS A 173 -1.52 3.75 19.07
CA CYS A 173 -2.91 4.18 18.94
C CYS A 173 -3.03 5.71 19.03
N LEU A 174 -2.47 6.30 20.09
CA LEU A 174 -2.50 7.75 20.32
C LEU A 174 -1.79 8.52 19.22
N ASN A 175 -0.69 7.98 18.72
CA ASN A 175 0.03 8.57 17.58
C ASN A 175 -0.83 8.55 16.31
N VAL A 176 -1.55 7.46 16.02
CA VAL A 176 -2.48 7.41 14.87
C VAL A 176 -3.62 8.40 15.04
N GLU A 177 -4.23 8.51 16.22
CA GLU A 177 -5.33 9.45 16.48
C GLU A 177 -4.89 10.93 16.44
N THR A 178 -3.68 11.22 16.94
CA THR A 178 -3.01 12.52 16.84
C THR A 178 -2.77 12.90 15.36
N ARG A 179 -2.54 11.92 14.49
CA ARG A 179 -2.40 12.17 13.03
C ARG A 179 -3.73 12.33 12.32
N ALA A 180 -4.81 11.76 12.85
CA ALA A 180 -6.16 11.97 12.34
C ALA A 180 -6.78 13.31 12.79
N GLY A 181 -6.01 14.18 13.47
CA GLY A 181 -6.47 15.51 13.91
C GLY A 181 -7.40 15.50 15.12
N ARG A 182 -7.43 14.41 15.90
CA ARG A 182 -8.27 14.29 17.12
C ARG A 182 -7.60 14.84 18.39
N ASP A 183 -6.64 15.74 18.24
CA ASP A 183 -5.71 16.18 19.29
C ASP A 183 -6.40 16.69 20.57
N THR A 184 -7.44 17.51 20.45
CA THR A 184 -8.11 18.14 21.61
C THR A 184 -8.79 17.13 22.51
N VAL A 185 -9.29 16.02 21.96
CA VAL A 185 -9.96 14.95 22.70
C VAL A 185 -8.95 14.07 23.46
N LEU A 186 -7.70 14.00 22.98
CA LEU A 186 -6.65 13.14 23.55
C LEU A 186 -5.87 13.79 24.69
N ILE A 187 -5.88 15.13 24.82
CA ILE A 187 -5.08 15.84 25.82
C ILE A 187 -5.29 15.29 27.25
N PRO A 188 -6.51 15.07 27.75
CA PRO A 188 -6.70 14.55 29.12
C PRO A 188 -6.09 13.16 29.32
N GLU A 189 -6.25 12.26 28.34
CA GLU A 189 -5.68 10.91 28.38
C GLU A 189 -4.15 10.94 28.33
N LEU A 190 -3.58 11.77 27.45
CA LEU A 190 -2.14 11.98 27.35
C LEU A 190 -1.55 12.56 28.64
N ILE A 191 -2.26 13.47 29.32
CA ILE A 191 -1.82 14.00 30.62
C ILE A 191 -1.73 12.88 31.67
N ALA A 192 -2.76 12.02 31.75
CA ALA A 192 -2.79 10.91 32.71
C ALA A 192 -1.66 9.91 32.45
N LEU A 193 -1.49 9.48 31.19
CA LEU A 193 -0.44 8.53 30.80
C LEU A 193 0.98 9.08 31.03
N VAL A 194 1.17 10.37 30.80
CA VAL A 194 2.46 11.03 31.02
C VAL A 194 2.75 11.24 32.51
N ALA A 195 1.72 11.33 33.36
CA ALA A 195 1.91 11.35 34.81
C ALA A 195 2.29 9.94 35.34
N GLU A 196 1.67 8.90 34.79
CA GLU A 196 1.97 7.49 35.13
C GLU A 196 3.33 7.03 34.58
N HIS A 197 3.70 7.48 33.38
CA HIS A 197 4.94 7.09 32.69
C HIS A 197 5.79 8.31 32.31
N PRO A 198 6.36 9.02 33.30
CA PRO A 198 7.02 10.31 33.10
C PRO A 198 8.28 10.24 32.22
N PHE A 199 8.94 9.08 32.14
CA PHE A 199 10.15 8.86 31.36
C PHE A 199 9.89 8.35 29.93
N ARG A 200 8.62 8.16 29.55
CA ARG A 200 8.25 7.83 28.17
C ARG A 200 8.25 9.09 27.31
N GLU A 201 9.40 9.40 26.75
CA GLU A 201 9.55 10.57 25.87
C GLU A 201 8.59 10.58 24.68
N GLY A 202 8.18 9.40 24.19
CA GLY A 202 7.16 9.25 23.14
C GLY A 202 5.81 9.86 23.53
N LEU A 203 5.30 9.50 24.72
CA LEU A 203 4.06 10.06 25.27
C LEU A 203 4.17 11.57 25.54
N VAL A 204 5.31 12.02 26.06
CA VAL A 204 5.58 13.45 26.26
C VAL A 204 5.54 14.18 24.92
N GLY A 205 6.16 13.62 23.88
CA GLY A 205 6.16 14.19 22.54
C GLY A 205 4.77 14.25 21.90
N LEU A 206 3.90 13.27 22.15
CA LEU A 206 2.51 13.30 21.70
C LEU A 206 1.71 14.39 22.42
N LEU A 207 1.86 14.51 23.75
CA LEU A 207 1.22 15.56 24.54
C LEU A 207 1.65 16.97 24.08
N MET A 208 2.96 17.17 23.86
CA MET A 208 3.48 18.45 23.35
C MET A 208 2.89 18.81 21.99
N GLN A 209 2.71 17.84 21.08
CA GLN A 209 2.08 18.07 19.78
C GLN A 209 0.61 18.44 19.91
N ALA A 210 -0.14 17.69 20.72
CA ALA A 210 -1.57 17.91 20.93
C ALA A 210 -1.84 19.30 21.56
N LEU A 211 -1.07 19.67 22.60
CA LEU A 211 -1.14 20.99 23.23
C LEU A 211 -0.84 22.11 22.23
N CYS A 212 0.21 21.95 21.42
CA CYS A 212 0.59 22.99 20.48
C CYS A 212 -0.46 23.20 19.37
N ARG A 213 -1.11 22.14 18.90
CA ARG A 213 -2.22 22.23 17.91
C ARG A 213 -3.49 22.82 18.51
N ALA A 214 -3.73 22.61 19.80
CA ALA A 214 -4.80 23.27 20.53
C ALA A 214 -4.51 24.75 20.86
N GLY A 215 -3.45 25.35 20.31
CA GLY A 215 -3.05 26.74 20.59
C GLY A 215 -2.35 26.93 21.94
N ARG A 216 -2.14 25.85 22.71
CA ARG A 216 -1.52 25.87 24.05
C ARG A 216 -0.01 25.69 23.98
N ARG A 217 0.65 26.53 23.18
CA ARG A 217 2.09 26.44 22.92
C ARG A 217 2.95 26.59 24.17
N VAL A 218 2.57 27.48 25.09
CA VAL A 218 3.28 27.69 26.36
C VAL A 218 3.30 26.41 27.19
N ASP A 219 2.14 25.74 27.31
CA ASP A 219 2.00 24.48 28.06
C ASP A 219 2.86 23.36 27.45
N ALA A 220 2.98 23.31 26.11
CA ALA A 220 3.82 22.34 25.43
C ALA A 220 5.32 22.55 25.75
N LEU A 221 5.78 23.80 25.81
CA LEU A 221 7.17 24.12 26.16
C LEU A 221 7.46 23.87 27.64
N ASP A 222 6.54 24.25 28.54
CA ASP A 222 6.66 23.94 29.97
C ASP A 222 6.72 22.42 30.22
N ARG A 223 5.95 21.64 29.45
CA ARG A 223 5.99 20.17 29.53
C ARG A 223 7.36 19.59 29.18
N TYR A 224 8.04 20.14 28.17
CA TYR A 224 9.41 19.74 27.84
C TYR A 224 10.37 20.05 28.98
N GLU A 225 10.34 21.27 29.53
CA GLU A 225 11.27 21.69 30.59
C GLU A 225 11.07 20.91 31.90
N ARG A 226 9.82 20.55 32.24
CA ARG A 226 9.54 19.65 33.37
C ARG A 226 10.11 18.25 33.14
N THR A 227 9.95 17.72 31.93
CA THR A 227 10.46 16.38 31.57
C THR A 227 11.99 16.36 31.59
N ARG A 228 12.63 17.39 31.03
CA ARG A 228 14.08 17.56 31.04
C ARG A 228 14.66 17.60 32.45
N ARG A 229 14.12 18.43 33.34
CA ARG A 229 14.56 18.49 34.74
C ARG A 229 14.48 17.12 35.40
N ARG A 230 13.36 16.43 35.23
CA ARG A 230 13.14 15.11 35.82
C ARG A 230 14.09 14.03 35.30
N LEU A 231 14.38 14.02 34.00
CA LEU A 231 15.36 13.09 33.41
C LEU A 231 16.78 13.32 33.95
N ILE A 232 17.17 14.59 34.14
CA ILE A 232 18.47 14.94 34.69
C ILE A 232 18.55 14.58 36.17
N GLU A 233 17.52 14.93 36.95
CA GLU A 233 17.50 14.74 38.41
C GLU A 233 17.38 13.27 38.81
N GLU A 234 16.55 12.47 38.13
CA GLU A 234 16.29 11.07 38.53
C GLU A 234 17.15 10.05 37.78
N LEU A 235 17.54 10.33 36.53
CA LEU A 235 18.28 9.37 35.69
C LEU A 235 19.68 9.86 35.26
N GLY A 236 20.01 11.14 35.47
CA GLY A 236 21.27 11.73 34.99
C GLY A 236 21.36 11.81 33.46
N LEU A 237 20.22 11.79 32.76
CA LEU A 237 20.15 11.75 31.31
C LEU A 237 19.57 13.04 30.74
N ASP A 238 20.05 13.44 29.57
CA ASP A 238 19.40 14.47 28.76
C ASP A 238 18.23 13.87 27.95
N PRO A 239 17.21 14.68 27.59
CA PRO A 239 16.15 14.26 26.67
C PRO A 239 16.70 13.73 25.35
N GLY A 240 16.12 12.66 24.83
CA GLY A 240 16.46 12.05 23.55
C GLY A 240 16.34 13.00 22.35
N PRO A 241 16.98 12.64 21.21
CA PRO A 241 17.07 13.51 20.05
C PRO A 241 15.71 13.88 19.46
N GLU A 242 14.74 12.98 19.49
CA GLU A 242 13.40 13.18 18.93
C GLU A 242 12.61 14.24 19.71
N LEU A 243 12.68 14.19 21.04
CA LEU A 243 12.03 15.15 21.92
C LEU A 243 12.69 16.53 21.83
N ARG A 244 14.04 16.59 21.77
CA ARG A 244 14.79 17.82 21.52
C ARG A 244 14.43 18.47 20.17
N GLN A 245 14.32 17.69 19.11
CA GLN A 245 13.91 18.18 17.79
C GLN A 245 12.48 18.69 17.77
N LEU A 246 11.56 18.04 18.49
CA LEU A 246 10.19 18.54 18.65
C LEU A 246 10.17 19.90 19.37
N HIS A 247 10.90 20.03 20.48
CA HIS A 247 11.05 21.28 21.21
C HIS A 247 11.55 22.42 20.30
N GLN A 248 12.63 22.19 19.55
CA GLN A 248 13.17 23.18 18.61
C GLN A 248 12.19 23.58 17.51
N ARG A 249 11.40 22.63 16.99
CA ARG A 249 10.36 22.92 15.98
C ARG A 249 9.24 23.78 16.55
N ILE A 250 8.78 23.47 17.76
CA ILE A 250 7.76 24.28 18.47
C ILE A 250 8.31 25.69 18.74
N LEU A 251 9.57 25.85 19.14
CA LEU A 251 10.20 27.17 19.33
C LEU A 251 10.25 28.01 18.05
N ARG A 252 10.43 27.37 16.88
CA ARG A 252 10.45 28.05 15.58
C ARG A 252 9.08 28.36 14.99
N GLY A 253 7.99 28.00 15.68
CA GLY A 253 6.61 28.15 15.17
C GLY A 253 6.25 27.12 14.09
N ASN A 254 7.13 26.15 13.81
CA ASN A 254 6.93 25.09 12.82
C ASN A 254 6.34 23.86 13.50
N VAL A 255 5.10 23.95 13.97
CA VAL A 255 4.38 22.79 14.47
C VAL A 255 4.11 21.86 13.28
N PRO A 256 4.46 20.58 13.35
CA PRO A 256 4.15 19.67 12.25
C PRO A 256 2.63 19.60 12.08
N PRO A 257 2.08 19.83 10.86
CA PRO A 257 0.73 19.38 10.56
C PRO A 257 0.63 17.87 10.87
N PRO A 258 -0.58 17.32 11.10
CA PRO A 258 -0.78 15.88 11.28
C PRO A 258 0.09 15.11 10.27
N ARG A 259 1.12 14.44 10.78
CA ARG A 259 2.00 13.63 9.94
C ARG A 259 1.15 12.48 9.43
N PRO A 260 1.12 12.14 8.14
CA PRO A 260 0.68 10.81 7.75
C PRO A 260 1.50 9.76 8.52
N PRO A 261 0.96 8.58 8.86
CA PRO A 261 1.65 7.59 9.67
C PRO A 261 3.05 7.29 9.12
N ALA A 262 4.05 7.34 10.01
CA ALA A 262 5.43 7.02 9.66
C ALA A 262 5.62 5.50 9.65
N PRO A 263 6.28 4.92 8.63
CA PRO A 263 6.46 3.48 8.50
C PRO A 263 7.51 2.96 9.51
N GLY A 264 7.13 1.93 10.28
CA GLY A 264 8.05 1.14 11.10
C GLY A 264 8.94 0.22 10.26
N ARG A 265 10.19 0.05 10.69
CA ARG A 265 11.19 -0.92 10.18
C ARG A 265 10.76 -2.34 10.64
N SER A 266 10.76 -3.44 9.90
CA SER A 266 11.35 -3.80 8.60
C SER A 266 10.50 -4.92 7.95
N GLU A 267 9.72 -4.56 6.94
CA GLU A 267 9.62 -5.28 5.66
C GLU A 267 9.97 -4.24 4.60
N PRO A 268 10.52 -4.61 3.42
CA PRO A 268 10.71 -3.63 2.35
C PRO A 268 9.36 -2.91 2.18
N PRO A 269 9.36 -1.57 2.09
CA PRO A 269 8.12 -0.80 2.17
C PRO A 269 7.10 -1.42 1.22
N PRO A 270 5.80 -1.59 1.61
CA PRO A 270 4.79 -1.86 0.60
C PRO A 270 5.01 -0.78 -0.43
N GLN A 271 5.38 -1.21 -1.63
CA GLN A 271 5.65 -0.31 -2.74
C GLN A 271 4.48 0.66 -2.73
N ARG A 272 4.75 1.99 -2.58
CA ARG A 272 3.73 3.03 -2.83
C ARG A 272 2.90 2.48 -3.97
N PRO A 273 1.56 2.31 -3.85
CA PRO A 273 0.78 1.65 -4.91
C PRO A 273 1.29 2.22 -6.20
N ALA A 274 1.97 1.36 -6.99
CA ALA A 274 2.93 1.82 -8.01
C ALA A 274 2.27 2.99 -8.71
N GLN A 275 2.81 4.22 -8.62
CA GLN A 275 2.09 5.39 -9.14
C GLN A 275 1.69 5.04 -10.55
N ARG A 276 0.38 4.85 -10.78
CA ARG A 276 -0.16 4.36 -12.04
C ARG A 276 -0.33 5.60 -12.88
N PRO A 277 0.63 5.93 -13.76
CA PRO A 277 0.57 7.20 -14.47
C PRO A 277 -0.67 7.14 -15.37
N ALA A 278 -1.44 8.22 -15.44
CA ALA A 278 -2.59 8.34 -16.34
C ALA A 278 -2.39 9.59 -17.20
N GLN A 279 -1.33 9.57 -18.01
CA GLN A 279 -0.80 10.77 -18.66
C GLN A 279 -1.35 11.02 -20.07
N LEU A 280 -2.22 10.14 -20.57
CA LEU A 280 -2.80 10.28 -21.91
C LEU A 280 -3.58 11.62 -22.00
N PRO A 281 -3.27 12.48 -22.97
CA PRO A 281 -4.12 13.61 -23.32
C PRO A 281 -5.55 13.17 -23.67
N PRO A 282 -6.54 14.08 -23.65
CA PRO A 282 -7.88 13.77 -24.12
C PRO A 282 -7.85 13.12 -25.51
N GLY A 283 -8.59 12.02 -25.66
CA GLY A 283 -8.76 11.37 -26.95
C GLY A 283 -9.55 12.25 -27.92
N PRO A 284 -9.46 11.99 -29.24
CA PRO A 284 -10.27 12.71 -30.21
C PRO A 284 -11.77 12.48 -29.95
N THR A 285 -12.54 13.55 -29.83
CA THR A 285 -14.00 13.51 -29.59
C THR A 285 -14.78 12.88 -30.74
N GLN A 286 -14.24 12.99 -31.96
CA GLN A 286 -14.76 12.36 -33.17
C GLN A 286 -13.60 11.70 -33.91
N PHE A 287 -13.71 10.39 -34.11
CA PHE A 287 -12.73 9.55 -34.79
C PHE A 287 -13.45 8.72 -35.86
N THR A 288 -12.86 8.61 -37.05
CA THR A 288 -13.51 8.01 -38.23
C THR A 288 -12.50 7.20 -39.02
N GLY A 289 -12.92 6.00 -39.45
CA GLY A 289 -12.12 5.13 -40.29
C GLY A 289 -10.94 4.48 -39.56
N ARG A 290 -9.89 4.15 -40.33
CA ARG A 290 -8.61 3.60 -39.83
C ARG A 290 -8.68 2.19 -39.24
N THR A 291 -9.67 1.40 -39.64
CA THR A 291 -9.86 0.04 -39.13
C THR A 291 -8.69 -0.90 -39.44
N ALA A 292 -8.00 -0.70 -40.57
CA ALA A 292 -6.84 -1.51 -40.92
C ALA A 292 -5.64 -1.18 -40.03
N GLU A 293 -5.41 0.11 -39.76
CA GLU A 293 -4.33 0.62 -38.93
C GLU A 293 -4.57 0.29 -37.45
N LEU A 294 -5.81 0.40 -36.96
CA LEU A 294 -6.18 -0.05 -35.62
C LEU A 294 -5.92 -1.53 -35.40
N ARG A 295 -6.32 -2.39 -36.35
CA ARG A 295 -6.02 -3.84 -36.29
C ARG A 295 -4.53 -4.15 -36.23
N ARG A 296 -3.68 -3.32 -36.86
CA ARG A 296 -2.22 -3.45 -36.75
C ARG A 296 -1.72 -3.02 -35.38
N LEU A 297 -2.31 -2.00 -34.76
CA LEU A 297 -1.96 -1.61 -33.39
C LEU A 297 -2.47 -2.62 -32.35
N ASP A 298 -3.57 -3.31 -32.62
CA ASP A 298 -4.12 -4.34 -31.71
C ASP A 298 -3.17 -5.52 -31.49
N THR A 299 -2.23 -5.77 -32.42
CA THR A 299 -1.19 -6.78 -32.23
C THR A 299 -0.18 -6.41 -31.15
N LEU A 300 -0.14 -5.15 -30.71
CA LEU A 300 0.73 -4.68 -29.62
C LEU A 300 0.18 -5.02 -28.24
N ALA A 301 -1.11 -5.32 -28.14
CA ALA A 301 -1.71 -5.62 -26.85
C ALA A 301 -1.31 -7.04 -26.42
N PRO A 302 -0.79 -7.23 -25.20
CA PRO A 302 -0.45 -8.56 -24.72
C PRO A 302 -1.71 -9.47 -24.70
N PRO A 303 -1.60 -10.75 -25.11
CA PRO A 303 -2.72 -11.68 -25.11
C PRO A 303 -3.18 -11.97 -23.68
N GLU A 304 -4.50 -12.12 -23.46
CA GLU A 304 -5.03 -12.66 -22.20
C GLU A 304 -5.60 -14.08 -22.37
N PRO A 305 -5.30 -15.01 -21.44
CA PRO A 305 -4.35 -14.90 -20.33
C PRO A 305 -2.91 -15.16 -20.79
N LEU A 306 -1.93 -14.41 -20.25
CA LEU A 306 -0.52 -14.80 -20.38
C LEU A 306 -0.28 -16.07 -19.54
N PRO A 307 0.22 -17.17 -20.14
CA PRO A 307 0.59 -18.35 -19.36
C PRO A 307 1.74 -18.00 -18.39
N PRO A 308 1.80 -18.66 -17.21
CA PRO A 308 2.83 -18.39 -16.19
C PRO A 308 4.27 -18.62 -16.69
N HIS A 309 4.43 -19.42 -17.75
CA HIS A 309 5.67 -19.60 -18.49
C HIS A 309 5.37 -19.51 -20.00
N PRO A 310 5.67 -18.39 -20.68
CA PRO A 310 5.55 -18.33 -22.13
C PRO A 310 6.57 -19.29 -22.78
N SER A 311 6.15 -20.04 -23.79
CA SER A 311 7.07 -20.84 -24.60
C SER A 311 8.06 -19.93 -25.33
N ALA A 312 9.24 -20.42 -25.71
CA ALA A 312 10.23 -19.64 -26.46
C ALA A 312 9.64 -18.97 -27.71
N ALA A 313 8.71 -19.65 -28.41
CA ALA A 313 7.99 -19.10 -29.56
C ALA A 313 6.98 -17.99 -29.19
N ALA A 314 6.36 -18.06 -28.00
CA ALA A 314 5.50 -16.98 -27.49
C ALA A 314 6.33 -15.78 -27.00
N VAL A 315 7.56 -16.01 -26.53
CA VAL A 315 8.52 -14.93 -26.20
C VAL A 315 8.97 -14.21 -27.48
N GLU A 316 9.39 -14.94 -28.52
CA GLU A 316 9.78 -14.33 -29.81
C GLU A 316 8.63 -13.56 -30.48
N ALA A 317 7.40 -14.07 -30.41
CA ALA A 317 6.22 -13.39 -30.96
C ALA A 317 5.81 -12.12 -30.18
N VAL A 318 6.10 -12.07 -28.87
CA VAL A 318 5.83 -10.90 -28.01
C VAL A 318 6.97 -9.87 -28.09
N GLU A 319 8.22 -10.31 -28.26
CA GLU A 319 9.38 -9.43 -28.49
C GLU A 319 9.25 -8.61 -29.79
N ALA A 320 8.76 -9.23 -30.86
CA ALA A 320 8.52 -8.56 -32.15
C ALA A 320 7.29 -7.64 -32.16
N GLY A 321 6.51 -7.59 -31.08
CA GLY A 321 5.18 -6.96 -31.04
C GLY A 321 5.02 -5.85 -30.01
N ALA A 322 6.07 -5.43 -29.30
CA ALA A 322 5.92 -4.44 -28.22
C ALA A 322 5.98 -2.98 -28.69
N VAL A 323 6.40 -2.72 -29.93
CA VAL A 323 6.63 -1.35 -30.45
C VAL A 323 5.96 -1.19 -31.81
N ALA A 324 5.23 -0.10 -32.04
CA ALA A 324 4.77 0.31 -33.37
C ALA A 324 5.20 1.73 -33.71
N VAL A 325 5.45 1.96 -35.00
CA VAL A 325 5.70 3.30 -35.54
C VAL A 325 4.59 3.67 -36.51
N VAL A 326 3.75 4.62 -36.09
CA VAL A 326 2.73 5.25 -36.92
C VAL A 326 3.36 6.38 -37.72
N THR A 327 3.44 6.20 -39.04
CA THR A 327 4.14 7.13 -39.95
C THR A 327 3.16 7.77 -40.93
N GLY A 328 3.46 8.95 -41.47
CA GLY A 328 2.57 9.60 -42.44
C GLY A 328 2.70 11.13 -42.46
N ALA A 329 2.04 11.76 -43.43
CA ALA A 329 2.09 13.20 -43.64
C ALA A 329 1.58 14.02 -42.44
N GLY A 330 1.98 15.29 -42.37
CA GLY A 330 1.39 16.25 -41.42
C GLY A 330 -0.12 16.33 -41.62
N GLY A 331 -0.89 16.38 -40.52
CA GLY A 331 -2.35 16.45 -40.58
C GLY A 331 -3.08 15.13 -40.92
N ALA A 332 -2.37 14.02 -41.18
CA ALA A 332 -2.97 12.72 -41.48
C ALA A 332 -3.69 12.04 -40.28
N GLY A 333 -3.52 12.57 -39.06
CA GLY A 333 -4.19 12.09 -37.86
C GLY A 333 -3.41 11.04 -37.04
N LYS A 334 -2.08 10.99 -37.14
CA LYS A 334 -1.23 10.00 -36.43
C LYS A 334 -1.42 10.04 -34.91
N THR A 335 -1.31 11.23 -34.31
CA THR A 335 -1.55 11.46 -32.88
C THR A 335 -2.97 11.06 -32.49
N ALA A 336 -3.96 11.40 -33.31
CA ALA A 336 -5.35 11.03 -33.07
C ALA A 336 -5.55 9.50 -33.10
N LEU A 337 -4.94 8.78 -34.04
CA LEU A 337 -4.97 7.32 -34.10
C LEU A 337 -4.32 6.70 -32.86
N ALA A 338 -3.11 7.16 -32.49
CA ALA A 338 -2.38 6.66 -31.33
C ALA A 338 -3.17 6.88 -30.03
N LEU A 339 -3.71 8.08 -29.81
CA LEU A 339 -4.51 8.39 -28.62
C LEU A 339 -5.85 7.64 -28.61
N HIS A 340 -6.53 7.53 -29.75
CA HIS A 340 -7.77 6.76 -29.86
C HIS A 340 -7.55 5.29 -29.47
N TRP A 341 -6.51 4.67 -30.05
CA TRP A 341 -6.14 3.30 -29.71
C TRP A 341 -5.73 3.16 -28.24
N ALA A 342 -4.93 4.09 -27.72
CA ALA A 342 -4.44 4.07 -26.34
C ALA A 342 -5.58 4.14 -25.31
N HIS A 343 -6.57 5.03 -25.54
CA HIS A 343 -7.74 5.13 -24.67
C HIS A 343 -8.60 3.87 -24.69
N HIS A 344 -8.79 3.26 -25.86
CA HIS A 344 -9.55 2.02 -26.00
C HIS A 344 -8.87 0.83 -25.31
N HIS A 345 -7.53 0.83 -25.24
CA HIS A 345 -6.73 -0.27 -24.69
C HIS A 345 -6.21 -0.04 -23.27
N ARG A 346 -6.52 1.09 -22.62
CA ARG A 346 -6.04 1.45 -21.28
C ARG A 346 -6.22 0.35 -20.24
N ALA A 347 -7.33 -0.41 -20.30
CA ALA A 347 -7.65 -1.47 -19.36
C ALA A 347 -6.67 -2.66 -19.44
N ARG A 348 -6.01 -2.85 -20.59
CA ARG A 348 -4.97 -3.89 -20.78
C ARG A 348 -3.61 -3.49 -20.20
N PHE A 349 -3.46 -2.26 -19.72
CA PHE A 349 -2.24 -1.73 -19.12
C PHE A 349 -2.56 -1.19 -17.71
N PRO A 350 -2.85 -2.11 -16.76
CA PRO A 350 -3.31 -1.75 -15.42
C PRO A 350 -2.29 -0.98 -14.59
N ASP A 351 -1.00 -1.04 -14.96
CA ASP A 351 0.08 -0.33 -14.26
C ASP A 351 0.30 1.09 -14.78
N GLY A 352 -0.45 1.50 -15.82
CA GLY A 352 -0.63 2.88 -16.24
C GLY A 352 -0.24 3.17 -17.69
N GLN A 353 -0.32 4.45 -18.05
CA GLN A 353 -0.05 4.99 -19.37
C GLN A 353 0.83 6.24 -19.27
N LEU A 354 1.94 6.23 -20.02
CA LEU A 354 2.89 7.32 -20.17
C LEU A 354 2.71 7.99 -21.53
N TYR A 355 2.78 9.31 -21.57
CA TYR A 355 2.69 10.09 -22.80
C TYR A 355 3.73 11.20 -22.79
N VAL A 356 4.37 11.40 -23.94
CA VAL A 356 5.22 12.58 -24.17
C VAL A 356 5.14 13.01 -25.63
N ASP A 357 5.07 14.32 -25.87
CA ASP A 357 5.32 14.92 -27.19
C ASP A 357 6.82 15.23 -27.31
N LEU A 358 7.46 14.55 -28.26
CA LEU A 358 8.89 14.64 -28.55
C LEU A 358 9.26 15.86 -29.40
N ARG A 359 8.27 16.58 -29.94
CA ARG A 359 8.47 17.87 -30.64
C ARG A 359 9.39 17.80 -31.87
N GLY A 360 9.59 16.62 -32.44
CA GLY A 360 10.56 16.37 -33.51
C GLY A 360 10.24 17.10 -34.82
N HIS A 361 8.97 17.41 -35.08
CA HIS A 361 8.53 18.15 -36.27
C HIS A 361 7.74 19.42 -35.92
N SER A 362 8.07 20.03 -34.78
CA SER A 362 7.48 21.30 -34.33
C SER A 362 8.40 22.49 -34.65
N ALA A 363 7.91 23.72 -34.47
CA ALA A 363 8.75 24.91 -34.52
C ALA A 363 9.63 25.07 -33.27
N GLU A 364 9.29 24.38 -32.18
CA GLU A 364 10.08 24.35 -30.95
C GLU A 364 11.24 23.37 -31.06
N ARG A 365 12.20 23.49 -30.15
CA ARG A 365 13.32 22.54 -30.05
C ARG A 365 12.80 21.13 -29.73
N PRO A 366 13.26 20.08 -30.44
CA PRO A 366 12.98 18.70 -30.09
C PRO A 366 13.34 18.37 -28.65
N LEU A 367 12.45 17.65 -27.95
CA LEU A 367 12.65 17.28 -26.55
C LEU A 367 13.83 16.31 -26.42
N ARG A 368 14.77 16.58 -25.51
CA ARG A 368 15.92 15.69 -25.33
C ARG A 368 15.51 14.40 -24.61
N PRO A 369 16.14 13.25 -24.91
CA PRO A 369 15.82 11.98 -24.23
C PRO A 369 15.87 12.06 -22.70
N ILE A 370 16.85 12.75 -22.13
CA ILE A 370 16.97 12.93 -20.68
C ILE A 370 15.79 13.70 -20.06
N GLU A 371 15.22 14.65 -20.80
CA GLU A 371 14.07 15.43 -20.34
C GLU A 371 12.80 14.58 -20.35
N ALA A 372 12.61 13.76 -21.39
CA ALA A 372 11.51 12.81 -21.49
C ALA A 372 11.62 11.70 -20.41
N LEU A 373 12.81 11.10 -20.23
CA LEU A 373 13.07 10.12 -19.18
C LEU A 373 12.83 10.71 -17.79
N GLY A 374 13.25 11.94 -17.54
CA GLY A 374 12.99 12.62 -16.28
C GLY A 374 11.50 12.88 -16.02
N GLN A 375 10.68 13.07 -17.06
CA GLN A 375 9.22 13.15 -16.93
C GLN A 375 8.62 11.77 -16.61
N PHE A 376 9.03 10.72 -17.32
CA PHE A 376 8.55 9.35 -17.10
C PHE A 376 8.93 8.81 -15.73
N LEU A 377 10.19 8.96 -15.31
CA LEU A 377 10.69 8.50 -14.02
C LEU A 377 9.95 9.17 -12.86
N ARG A 378 9.70 10.48 -12.95
CA ARG A 378 8.86 11.19 -11.96
C ARG A 378 7.42 10.70 -11.98
N GLY A 379 6.85 10.49 -13.17
CA GLY A 379 5.50 9.93 -13.34
C GLY A 379 5.35 8.53 -12.74
N LEU A 380 6.41 7.71 -12.80
CA LEU A 380 6.49 6.37 -12.22
C LEU A 380 6.79 6.38 -10.71
N GLY A 381 6.92 7.58 -10.11
CA GLY A 381 7.08 7.78 -8.66
C GLY A 381 8.51 7.97 -8.16
N LEU A 382 9.49 8.13 -9.05
CA LEU A 382 10.86 8.45 -8.65
C LEU A 382 10.95 9.93 -8.20
N PRO A 383 11.41 10.22 -6.96
CA PRO A 383 11.60 11.59 -6.49
C PRO A 383 12.55 12.38 -7.41
N ALA A 384 12.28 13.68 -7.59
CA ALA A 384 13.04 14.52 -8.53
C ALA A 384 14.54 14.54 -8.22
N GLU A 385 14.91 14.46 -6.94
CA GLU A 385 16.30 14.46 -6.47
C GLU A 385 17.04 13.14 -6.80
N ARG A 386 16.30 12.09 -7.16
CA ARG A 386 16.83 10.76 -7.49
C ARG A 386 16.80 10.45 -8.99
N VAL A 387 16.29 11.36 -9.82
CA VAL A 387 16.32 11.22 -11.27
C VAL A 387 17.77 11.33 -11.75
N PRO A 388 18.33 10.31 -12.43
CA PRO A 388 19.71 10.39 -12.93
C PRO A 388 19.91 11.54 -13.92
N GLY A 389 21.12 12.09 -13.95
CA GLY A 389 21.45 13.23 -14.81
C GLY A 389 21.86 12.85 -16.24
N THR A 390 22.18 11.58 -16.49
CA THR A 390 22.63 11.06 -17.78
C THR A 390 21.55 10.22 -18.46
N VAL A 391 21.57 10.16 -19.80
CA VAL A 391 20.59 9.40 -20.58
C VAL A 391 20.71 7.91 -20.27
N GLU A 392 21.93 7.41 -20.14
CA GLU A 392 22.26 6.00 -19.94
C GLU A 392 21.70 5.50 -18.60
N GLU A 393 22.00 6.20 -17.50
CA GLU A 393 21.52 5.85 -16.17
C GLU A 393 19.99 6.00 -16.06
N ALA A 394 19.43 7.07 -16.63
CA ALA A 394 17.99 7.30 -16.61
C ALA A 394 17.23 6.24 -17.43
N SER A 395 17.79 5.80 -18.56
CA SER A 395 17.22 4.71 -19.36
C SER A 395 17.28 3.37 -18.63
N ALA A 396 18.38 3.09 -17.94
CA ALA A 396 18.53 1.89 -17.13
C ALA A 396 17.52 1.87 -15.96
N ALA A 397 17.37 2.99 -15.26
CA ALA A 397 16.38 3.16 -14.19
C ALA A 397 14.95 3.00 -14.72
N TYR A 398 14.65 3.58 -15.89
CA TYR A 398 13.35 3.49 -16.55
C TYR A 398 13.00 2.04 -16.90
N ARG A 399 13.91 1.30 -17.55
CA ARG A 399 13.72 -0.12 -17.85
C ARG A 399 13.55 -0.96 -16.57
N SER A 400 14.33 -0.67 -15.53
CA SER A 400 14.24 -1.37 -14.25
C SER A 400 12.87 -1.18 -13.58
N LEU A 401 12.29 0.03 -13.65
CA LEU A 401 10.96 0.31 -13.10
C LEU A 401 9.83 -0.35 -13.88
N LEU A 402 10.04 -0.61 -15.18
CA LEU A 402 9.03 -1.19 -16.07
C LEU A 402 9.16 -2.71 -16.26
N ALA A 403 10.21 -3.35 -15.75
CA ALA A 403 10.53 -4.76 -16.01
C ALA A 403 9.33 -5.71 -15.78
N ASP A 404 8.59 -5.53 -14.68
CA ASP A 404 7.44 -6.37 -14.32
C ASP A 404 6.08 -5.72 -14.53
N ARG A 405 6.04 -4.49 -15.07
CA ARG A 405 4.82 -3.68 -15.19
C ARG A 405 4.20 -3.75 -16.59
N ARG A 406 2.86 -3.72 -16.63
CA ARG A 406 2.06 -3.56 -17.85
C ARG A 406 1.74 -2.09 -18.09
N VAL A 407 2.64 -1.39 -18.79
CA VAL A 407 2.52 0.04 -19.08
C VAL A 407 2.41 0.29 -20.59
N LEU A 408 1.52 1.20 -20.96
CA LEU A 408 1.45 1.73 -22.32
C LEU A 408 2.26 3.03 -22.42
N VAL A 409 3.13 3.12 -23.43
CA VAL A 409 3.95 4.29 -23.69
C VAL A 409 3.56 4.88 -25.04
N VAL A 410 3.23 6.18 -25.07
CA VAL A 410 2.95 6.90 -26.32
C VAL A 410 4.02 7.97 -26.51
N LEU A 411 4.81 7.83 -27.57
CA LEU A 411 5.88 8.75 -27.97
C LEU A 411 5.39 9.52 -29.20
N ASP A 412 4.78 10.67 -28.96
CA ASP A 412 4.18 11.45 -30.05
C ASP A 412 5.23 12.35 -30.73
N ASN A 413 5.12 12.51 -32.04
CA ASN A 413 5.90 13.45 -32.84
C ASN A 413 7.42 13.26 -32.74
N ALA A 414 7.89 12.01 -32.81
CA ALA A 414 9.32 11.67 -32.82
C ALA A 414 10.03 12.25 -34.07
N GLY A 415 11.21 12.83 -33.89
CA GLY A 415 12.03 13.39 -34.96
C GLY A 415 13.19 12.49 -35.42
N SER A 416 13.66 11.59 -34.56
CA SER A 416 14.74 10.66 -34.92
C SER A 416 14.70 9.39 -34.06
N GLU A 417 15.49 8.38 -34.46
CA GLU A 417 15.59 7.11 -33.75
C GLU A 417 16.35 7.25 -32.44
N GLU A 418 17.39 8.11 -32.41
CA GLU A 418 18.19 8.42 -31.23
C GLU A 418 17.34 9.08 -30.13
N GLN A 419 16.29 9.80 -30.53
CA GLN A 419 15.34 10.39 -29.60
C GLN A 419 14.46 9.33 -28.92
N VAL A 420 14.15 8.25 -29.64
CA VAL A 420 13.18 7.23 -29.23
C VAL A 420 13.83 6.07 -28.48
N ARG A 421 14.97 5.55 -28.95
CA ARG A 421 15.61 4.34 -28.39
C ARG A 421 15.79 4.36 -26.87
N PRO A 422 16.25 5.46 -26.23
CA PRO A 422 16.39 5.52 -24.77
C PRO A 422 15.07 5.37 -24.00
N LEU A 423 13.93 5.68 -24.65
CA LEU A 423 12.59 5.67 -24.08
C LEU A 423 11.85 4.34 -24.29
N LEU A 424 12.47 3.36 -24.97
CA LEU A 424 11.86 2.06 -25.19
C LEU A 424 11.92 1.21 -23.91
N PRO A 425 10.77 0.67 -23.45
CA PRO A 425 10.75 -0.27 -22.34
C PRO A 425 11.39 -1.59 -22.79
N GLY A 426 12.25 -2.18 -21.96
CA GLY A 426 12.90 -3.47 -22.27
C GLY A 426 12.06 -4.71 -21.94
N GLY A 427 10.84 -4.53 -21.42
CA GLY A 427 10.01 -5.63 -20.90
C GLY A 427 8.89 -6.05 -21.85
N LEU A 428 8.63 -7.35 -21.90
CA LEU A 428 7.61 -8.02 -22.75
C LEU A 428 6.15 -7.67 -22.40
N ARG A 429 5.95 -6.86 -21.36
CA ARG A 429 4.63 -6.51 -20.80
C ARG A 429 4.22 -5.07 -21.12
N CYS A 430 5.11 -4.30 -21.73
CA CYS A 430 4.84 -2.92 -22.14
C CYS A 430 4.54 -2.85 -23.65
N ALA A 431 3.74 -1.87 -24.04
CA ALA A 431 3.55 -1.52 -25.45
C ALA A 431 3.97 -0.07 -25.69
N THR A 432 4.61 0.21 -26.82
CA THR A 432 5.05 1.54 -27.22
C THR A 432 4.48 1.91 -28.57
N VAL A 433 3.70 2.99 -28.63
CA VAL A 433 3.20 3.57 -29.88
C VAL A 433 3.94 4.86 -30.16
N ILE A 434 4.68 4.89 -31.25
CA ILE A 434 5.45 6.05 -31.70
C ILE A 434 4.70 6.69 -32.86
N THR A 435 4.60 8.02 -32.89
CA THR A 435 4.14 8.73 -34.08
C THR A 435 5.28 9.56 -34.67
N SER A 436 5.43 9.53 -35.98
CA SER A 436 6.46 10.34 -36.67
C SER A 436 6.03 10.68 -38.09
N ARG A 437 6.62 11.72 -38.68
CA ARG A 437 6.52 11.94 -40.13
C ARG A 437 7.52 11.09 -40.90
N ASP A 438 8.66 10.81 -40.28
CA ASP A 438 9.71 9.96 -40.82
C ASP A 438 9.42 8.49 -40.57
N ARG A 439 10.03 7.63 -41.38
CA ARG A 439 9.80 6.18 -41.31
C ARG A 439 10.48 5.51 -40.11
N LEU A 440 11.51 6.14 -39.54
CA LEU A 440 12.33 5.60 -38.45
C LEU A 440 12.75 4.14 -38.70
N ALA A 441 13.30 3.89 -39.90
CA ALA A 441 13.50 2.53 -40.43
C ALA A 441 14.43 1.68 -39.56
N GLY A 442 15.38 2.28 -38.85
CA GLY A 442 16.25 1.59 -37.91
C GLY A 442 15.55 1.14 -36.62
N LEU A 443 14.38 1.70 -36.25
CA LEU A 443 13.54 1.11 -35.20
C LEU A 443 12.87 -0.18 -35.68
N VAL A 444 12.46 -0.23 -36.95
CA VAL A 444 11.93 -1.46 -37.56
C VAL A 444 13.04 -2.51 -37.68
N ALA A 445 14.21 -2.11 -38.15
CA ALA A 445 15.32 -3.03 -38.43
C ALA A 445 16.04 -3.55 -37.19
N ARG A 446 16.11 -2.78 -36.10
CA ARG A 446 16.91 -3.13 -34.90
C ARG A 446 16.07 -3.34 -33.64
N ASP A 447 14.95 -2.64 -33.54
CA ASP A 447 14.15 -2.58 -32.31
C ASP A 447 12.80 -3.31 -32.48
N GLY A 448 12.62 -4.08 -33.57
CA GLY A 448 11.45 -4.93 -33.82
C GLY A 448 10.15 -4.16 -34.05
N ALA A 449 10.21 -2.86 -34.35
CA ALA A 449 9.00 -2.05 -34.39
C ALA A 449 8.10 -2.35 -35.61
N ALA A 450 6.80 -2.52 -35.38
CA ALA A 450 5.80 -2.74 -36.42
C ALA A 450 5.45 -1.44 -37.17
N PRO A 451 5.65 -1.36 -38.50
CA PRO A 451 5.31 -0.17 -39.26
C PRO A 451 3.81 -0.04 -39.53
N VAL A 452 3.24 1.10 -39.15
CA VAL A 452 1.83 1.46 -39.38
C VAL A 452 1.77 2.73 -40.24
N PRO A 453 1.90 2.61 -41.58
CA PRO A 453 1.80 3.76 -42.47
C PRO A 453 0.35 4.27 -42.51
N LEU A 454 0.20 5.56 -42.25
CA LEU A 454 -1.07 6.27 -42.23
C LEU A 454 -1.19 7.17 -43.46
N GLY A 455 -2.02 6.75 -44.42
CA GLY A 455 -2.31 7.49 -45.64
C GLY A 455 -3.39 8.56 -45.45
N MET A 456 -3.90 9.11 -46.54
CA MET A 456 -5.11 9.96 -46.53
C MET A 456 -6.36 9.14 -46.17
N LEU A 457 -7.44 9.79 -45.75
CA LEU A 457 -8.73 9.11 -45.59
C LEU A 457 -9.28 8.67 -46.94
N ALA A 458 -10.04 7.58 -46.95
CA ALA A 458 -10.86 7.28 -48.12
C ALA A 458 -11.95 8.36 -48.28
N GLY A 459 -12.37 8.65 -49.51
CA GLY A 459 -13.35 9.72 -49.77
C GLY A 459 -14.64 9.59 -48.95
N GLY A 460 -15.13 8.35 -48.75
CA GLY A 460 -16.30 8.09 -47.90
C GLY A 460 -16.05 8.37 -46.41
N GLU A 461 -14.86 8.05 -45.90
CA GLU A 461 -14.48 8.35 -44.51
C GLU A 461 -14.29 9.86 -44.31
N ALA A 462 -13.77 10.58 -45.31
CA ALA A 462 -13.62 12.03 -45.28
C ALA A 462 -14.99 12.74 -45.21
N VAL A 463 -15.97 12.29 -46.00
CA VAL A 463 -17.36 12.78 -45.95
C VAL A 463 -18.00 12.42 -44.60
N THR A 464 -17.75 11.23 -44.07
CA THR A 464 -18.25 10.82 -42.75
C THR A 464 -17.71 11.73 -41.63
N LEU A 465 -16.42 12.08 -41.68
CA LEU A 465 -15.80 13.01 -40.73
C LEU A 465 -16.45 14.41 -40.81
N LEU A 466 -16.66 14.93 -42.01
CA LEU A 466 -17.37 16.21 -42.21
C LEU A 466 -18.82 16.15 -41.67
N GLY A 467 -19.50 15.03 -41.86
CA GLY A 467 -20.86 14.79 -41.37
C GLY A 467 -20.99 14.86 -39.86
N GLY A 468 -19.97 14.37 -39.14
CA GLY A 468 -19.90 14.47 -37.68
C GLY A 468 -19.78 15.92 -37.18
N MET A 469 -19.27 16.85 -37.99
CA MET A 469 -19.06 18.24 -37.62
C MET A 469 -20.16 19.18 -38.12
N LEU A 470 -20.62 18.97 -39.37
CA LEU A 470 -21.56 19.85 -40.07
C LEU A 470 -23.01 19.34 -40.07
N GLY A 471 -23.24 18.13 -39.57
CA GLY A 471 -24.55 17.46 -39.53
C GLY A 471 -24.76 16.49 -40.71
N GLY A 472 -25.23 15.29 -40.39
CA GLY A 472 -25.41 14.21 -41.38
C GLY A 472 -26.48 14.50 -42.43
N GLU A 473 -27.57 15.17 -42.06
CA GLU A 473 -28.67 15.51 -42.99
C GLU A 473 -28.22 16.49 -44.07
N ARG A 474 -27.46 17.53 -43.68
CA ARG A 474 -26.90 18.52 -44.60
C ARG A 474 -25.95 17.90 -45.61
N LEU A 475 -25.07 17.01 -45.14
CA LEU A 475 -24.14 16.31 -46.04
C LEU A 475 -24.82 15.25 -46.92
N ALA A 476 -25.93 14.68 -46.47
CA ALA A 476 -26.72 13.77 -47.31
C ALA A 476 -27.41 14.53 -48.45
N ALA A 477 -27.91 15.75 -48.19
CA ALA A 477 -28.51 16.62 -49.20
C ALA A 477 -27.48 17.18 -50.20
N GLU A 478 -26.25 17.48 -49.75
CA GLU A 478 -25.19 18.09 -50.57
C GLU A 478 -23.98 17.16 -50.76
N ARG A 479 -24.23 15.89 -51.08
CA ARG A 479 -23.19 14.84 -51.11
C ARG A 479 -22.05 15.14 -52.09
N ASP A 480 -22.34 15.65 -53.28
CA ASP A 480 -21.33 15.92 -54.30
C ASP A 480 -20.41 17.08 -53.88
N ALA A 481 -20.97 18.14 -53.28
CA ALA A 481 -20.20 19.25 -52.73
C ALA A 481 -19.30 18.79 -51.56
N ALA A 482 -19.80 17.90 -50.70
CA ALA A 482 -18.99 17.33 -49.62
C ALA A 482 -17.81 16.48 -50.15
N LEU A 483 -18.02 15.73 -51.24
CA LEU A 483 -16.95 14.98 -51.90
C LEU A 483 -15.92 15.90 -52.57
N GLU A 484 -16.37 16.99 -53.20
CA GLU A 484 -15.49 17.99 -53.78
C GLU A 484 -14.65 18.69 -52.72
N LEU A 485 -15.27 19.13 -51.63
CA LEU A 485 -14.57 19.70 -50.47
C LEU A 485 -13.54 18.72 -49.91
N ALA A 486 -13.90 17.43 -49.82
CA ALA A 486 -12.99 16.41 -49.36
C ALA A 486 -11.77 16.23 -50.28
N ARG A 487 -11.96 16.27 -51.60
CA ARG A 487 -10.86 16.24 -52.58
C ARG A 487 -9.99 17.48 -52.50
N ALA A 488 -10.58 18.67 -52.39
CA ALA A 488 -9.86 19.93 -52.24
C ALA A 488 -8.98 19.95 -50.98
N CYS A 489 -9.46 19.34 -49.90
CA CYS A 489 -8.70 19.15 -48.65
C CYS A 489 -7.67 18.00 -48.72
N GLY A 490 -7.50 17.35 -49.87
CA GLY A 490 -6.62 16.19 -50.04
C GLY A 490 -7.01 14.98 -49.18
N CYS A 491 -8.26 14.92 -48.68
CA CYS A 491 -8.72 13.92 -47.72
C CYS A 491 -7.87 13.85 -46.43
N LEU A 492 -7.23 14.97 -46.04
CA LEU A 492 -6.51 15.10 -44.77
C LEU A 492 -7.47 15.44 -43.62
N PRO A 493 -7.51 14.66 -42.52
CA PRO A 493 -8.38 14.93 -41.38
C PRO A 493 -8.27 16.37 -40.83
N LEU A 494 -7.06 16.90 -40.72
CA LEU A 494 -6.85 18.27 -40.22
C LEU A 494 -7.40 19.33 -41.18
N ALA A 495 -7.14 19.19 -42.48
CA ALA A 495 -7.64 20.13 -43.49
C ALA A 495 -9.18 20.13 -43.54
N LEU A 496 -9.79 18.94 -43.48
CA LEU A 496 -11.25 18.78 -43.42
C LEU A 496 -11.84 19.46 -42.19
N ARG A 497 -11.21 19.29 -41.01
CA ARG A 497 -11.65 19.93 -39.77
C ARG A 497 -11.55 21.45 -39.83
N ILE A 498 -10.48 21.99 -40.42
CA ILE A 498 -10.31 23.44 -40.62
C ILE A 498 -11.37 23.97 -41.58
N ALA A 499 -11.60 23.27 -42.70
CA ALA A 499 -12.62 23.65 -43.68
C ALA A 499 -14.04 23.62 -43.07
N ALA A 500 -14.38 22.57 -42.32
CA ALA A 500 -15.66 22.48 -41.62
C ALA A 500 -15.83 23.61 -40.58
N ALA A 501 -14.78 23.92 -39.81
CA ALA A 501 -14.82 25.04 -38.87
C ALA A 501 -15.06 26.38 -39.57
N ALA A 502 -14.43 26.61 -40.73
CA ALA A 502 -14.65 27.81 -41.54
C ALA A 502 -16.05 27.91 -42.17
N ILE A 503 -16.80 26.80 -42.24
CA ILE A 503 -18.20 26.79 -42.71
C ILE A 503 -19.18 27.05 -41.55
N LEU A 504 -18.78 26.71 -40.32
CA LEU A 504 -19.59 26.88 -39.10
C LEU A 504 -19.45 28.27 -38.48
N GLY A 505 -18.28 28.89 -38.60
CA GLY A 505 -18.03 30.29 -38.21
C GLY A 505 -18.39 31.23 -39.35
#